data_AF-A0A504YX23-F1
#
_entry.id   AF-A0A504YX23-F1
#
_cell.length_a   1.000
_cell.length_b   1.000
_cell.length_c   1.000
_cell.angle_alpha   90.00
_cell.angle_beta   90.00
_cell.angle_gamma   90.00
#
_symmetry.space_group_name_H-M   'P 1'
#
loop_
_entity.id
_entity.type
_entity.pdbx_description
1 polymer ?
#
loop_
_entity_poly.entity_id
_entity_poly.type
_entity_poly.pdbx_seq_one_letter_code
_entity_poly.pdbx_strand_id
1 'polypeptide(L)'
;MRYTGAILWLHIWMDLIRADQFHVVSSGPCLHEGDSFCTRRVANSMCSTEKNECFCKPGYVSIQESYGITCKTLLTNLKCQVDADCVHVFNSACHPGAGLCACPSGTIYVAQDHACRKLIAAE
;
A
#
# COMPACT_ATOMS: atom_id res chain seq x y z
N MET A 1 13.92 -21.90 42.96
CA MET A 1 13.46 -22.23 41.60
C MET A 1 13.17 -20.93 40.88
N ARG A 2 14.05 -20.53 39.94
CA ARG A 2 14.00 -19.24 39.24
C ARG A 2 13.26 -19.43 37.90
N TYR A 3 12.00 -19.00 37.83
CA TYR A 3 11.29 -18.82 36.57
C TYR A 3 11.60 -17.43 36.01
N THR A 4 12.76 -17.29 35.39
CA THR A 4 13.15 -16.06 34.67
C THR A 4 13.81 -16.49 33.37
N GLY A 5 13.00 -16.85 32.38
CA GLY A 5 13.52 -17.35 31.10
C GLY A 5 12.51 -17.47 29.96
N ALA A 6 11.22 -17.18 30.18
CA ALA A 6 10.18 -17.34 29.14
C ALA A 6 9.62 -16.02 28.58
N ILE A 7 9.85 -14.87 29.24
CA ILE A 7 9.27 -13.58 28.80
C ILE A 7 10.13 -12.91 27.71
N LEU A 8 11.44 -13.18 27.68
CA LEU A 8 12.37 -12.57 26.71
C LEU A 8 12.26 -13.13 25.28
N TRP A 9 11.61 -14.29 25.11
CA TRP A 9 11.45 -14.94 23.79
C TRP A 9 10.19 -14.48 23.04
N LEU A 10 9.21 -13.88 23.72
CA LEU A 10 7.98 -13.37 23.09
C LEU A 10 8.17 -12.02 22.40
N HIS A 11 9.15 -11.22 22.81
CA HIS A 11 9.44 -9.94 22.14
C HIS A 11 10.23 -10.13 20.82
N ILE A 12 11.02 -11.18 20.71
CA ILE A 12 11.82 -11.47 19.49
C ILE A 12 10.94 -12.04 18.36
N TRP A 13 9.71 -12.49 18.66
CA TRP A 13 8.73 -12.90 17.64
C TRP A 13 7.81 -11.78 17.15
N MET A 14 7.67 -10.67 17.88
CA MET A 14 6.86 -9.52 17.43
C MET A 14 7.63 -8.55 16.52
N ASP A 15 8.96 -8.58 16.53
CA ASP A 15 9.79 -7.75 15.63
C ASP A 15 9.98 -8.36 14.23
N LEU A 16 9.52 -9.59 13.99
CA LEU A 16 9.54 -10.26 12.68
C LEU A 16 8.32 -9.92 11.79
N ILE A 17 7.35 -9.14 12.28
CA ILE A 17 6.18 -8.68 11.50
C ILE A 17 6.40 -7.25 10.95
N ARG A 18 7.66 -6.78 10.98
CA ARG A 18 7.98 -5.36 10.81
C ARG A 18 8.91 -5.08 9.64
N ALA A 19 8.72 -5.74 8.50
CA ALA A 19 9.37 -5.34 7.25
C ALA A 19 8.77 -6.00 6.01
N ASP A 20 7.45 -6.12 5.86
CA ASP A 20 6.86 -6.54 4.58
C ASP A 20 5.57 -5.75 4.30
N GLN A 21 5.67 -4.42 4.29
CA GLN A 21 4.53 -3.51 4.10
C GLN A 21 4.34 -3.01 2.65
N PHE A 22 4.98 -3.68 1.68
CA PHE A 22 4.95 -3.38 0.24
C PHE A 22 4.72 -4.65 -0.62
N HIS A 23 3.97 -5.64 -0.13
CA HIS A 23 3.97 -7.00 -0.72
C HIS A 23 3.25 -7.11 -2.05
N VAL A 24 4.09 -7.15 -3.09
CA VAL A 24 4.03 -7.94 -4.32
C VAL A 24 2.65 -8.04 -4.96
N VAL A 25 2.48 -7.14 -5.92
CA VAL A 25 1.33 -7.11 -6.81
C VAL A 25 1.26 -8.35 -7.72
N SER A 26 2.40 -8.99 -7.98
CA SER A 26 2.52 -10.29 -8.67
C SER A 26 3.98 -10.79 -8.60
N SER A 27 4.18 -12.07 -8.26
CA SER A 27 5.47 -12.75 -8.42
C SER A 27 5.65 -13.16 -9.89
N GLY A 28 6.83 -12.99 -10.48
CA GLY A 28 7.08 -13.43 -11.87
C GLY A 28 8.29 -12.76 -12.54
N PRO A 29 8.61 -13.11 -13.80
CA PRO A 29 9.87 -12.77 -14.47
C PRO A 29 9.99 -11.30 -14.91
N CYS A 30 9.60 -10.36 -14.04
CA CYS A 30 9.72 -8.94 -14.36
C CYS A 30 11.18 -8.51 -14.57
N LEU A 31 12.16 -9.28 -14.08
CA LEU A 31 13.57 -9.09 -14.39
C LEU A 31 13.87 -9.13 -15.90
N HIS A 32 13.16 -9.98 -16.66
CA HIS A 32 13.36 -10.14 -18.11
C HIS A 32 12.47 -9.21 -18.93
N GLU A 33 11.23 -9.03 -18.50
CA GLU A 33 10.21 -8.27 -19.24
C GLU A 33 10.14 -6.78 -18.82
N GLY A 34 10.81 -6.41 -17.73
CA GLY A 34 10.81 -5.08 -17.15
C GLY A 34 9.46 -4.65 -16.60
N ASP A 35 9.29 -3.34 -16.43
CA ASP A 35 8.07 -2.72 -15.93
C ASP A 35 6.82 -3.10 -16.72
N SER A 36 6.97 -3.43 -18.00
CA SER A 36 5.85 -3.84 -18.87
C SER A 36 5.11 -5.07 -18.34
N PHE A 37 5.82 -5.99 -17.67
CA PHE A 37 5.21 -7.14 -17.00
C PHE A 37 4.29 -6.70 -15.87
N CYS A 38 4.75 -5.77 -15.06
CA CYS A 38 4.02 -5.26 -13.91
C CYS A 38 2.85 -4.39 -14.34
N THR A 39 3.08 -3.41 -15.23
CA THR A 39 2.05 -2.45 -15.65
C THR A 39 0.88 -3.09 -16.38
N ARG A 40 1.10 -4.22 -17.08
CA ARG A 40 0.01 -4.99 -17.72
C ARG A 40 -0.90 -5.69 -16.72
N ARG A 41 -0.41 -5.98 -15.51
CA ARG A 41 -1.17 -6.65 -14.45
C ARG A 41 -1.84 -5.63 -13.53
N VAL A 42 -1.09 -4.61 -13.14
CA VAL A 42 -1.59 -3.53 -12.30
C VAL A 42 -0.99 -2.21 -12.76
N ALA A 43 -1.86 -1.27 -13.11
CA ALA A 43 -1.44 0.08 -13.48
C ALA A 43 -0.61 0.73 -12.36
N ASN A 44 0.35 1.57 -12.74
CA ASN A 44 1.24 2.28 -11.80
C ASN A 44 2.13 1.38 -10.94
N SER A 45 2.46 0.18 -11.43
CA SER A 45 3.47 -0.69 -10.84
C SER A 45 4.79 -0.67 -11.64
N MET A 46 5.89 -1.08 -11.01
CA MET A 46 7.25 -1.20 -11.54
C MET A 46 7.88 -2.51 -11.06
N CYS A 47 8.87 -3.00 -11.80
CA CYS A 47 9.64 -4.15 -11.37
C CYS A 47 10.75 -3.74 -10.39
N SER A 48 10.86 -4.46 -9.27
CA SER A 48 12.10 -4.48 -8.49
C SER A 48 13.02 -5.54 -9.09
N THR A 49 14.14 -5.10 -9.67
CA THR A 49 15.15 -6.02 -10.22
C THR A 49 15.91 -6.79 -9.13
N GLU A 50 15.90 -6.29 -7.90
CA GLU A 50 16.51 -6.98 -6.76
C GLU A 50 15.66 -8.17 -6.32
N LYS A 51 14.34 -8.00 -6.29
CA LYS A 51 13.40 -9.01 -5.80
C LYS A 51 12.72 -9.83 -6.90
N ASN A 52 12.82 -9.40 -8.16
CA ASN A 52 12.08 -9.96 -9.28
C ASN A 52 10.56 -9.99 -9.01
N GLU A 53 10.05 -8.87 -8.50
CA GLU A 53 8.68 -8.70 -8.02
C GLU A 53 8.13 -7.32 -8.39
N CYS A 54 6.80 -7.22 -8.53
CA CYS A 54 6.14 -5.97 -8.88
C CYS A 54 5.74 -5.15 -7.65
N PHE A 55 6.13 -3.86 -7.65
CA PHE A 55 5.84 -2.87 -6.61
C PHE A 55 5.10 -1.68 -7.19
N CYS A 56 4.39 -0.92 -6.36
CA CYS A 56 3.84 0.36 -6.80
C CYS A 56 4.96 1.38 -7.08
N LYS A 57 4.78 2.18 -8.14
CA LYS A 57 5.71 3.25 -8.49
C LYS A 57 5.79 4.30 -7.36
N PRO A 58 6.89 5.07 -7.25
CA PRO A 58 6.95 6.25 -6.40
C PRO A 58 5.73 7.14 -6.58
N GLY A 59 5.15 7.61 -5.47
CA GLY A 59 3.89 8.36 -5.47
C GLY A 59 2.63 7.49 -5.43
N TYR A 60 2.77 6.15 -5.43
CA TYR A 60 1.66 5.21 -5.33
C TYR A 60 1.83 4.24 -4.15
N VAL A 61 0.71 3.73 -3.65
CA VAL A 61 0.64 2.74 -2.57
C VAL A 61 -0.26 1.57 -2.95
N SER A 62 0.09 0.39 -2.47
CA SER A 62 -0.70 -0.83 -2.68
C SER A 62 -1.93 -0.84 -1.78
N ILE A 63 -3.12 -0.92 -2.37
CA ILE A 63 -4.39 -1.03 -1.67
C ILE A 63 -5.08 -2.32 -2.09
N GLN A 64 -5.50 -3.13 -1.11
CA GLN A 64 -6.32 -4.31 -1.34
C GLN A 64 -7.76 -3.89 -1.66
N GLU A 65 -8.19 -4.19 -2.89
CA GLU A 65 -9.57 -4.09 -3.35
C GLU A 65 -10.24 -5.47 -3.31
N SER A 66 -11.56 -5.52 -3.52
CA SER A 66 -12.31 -6.77 -3.63
C SER A 66 -11.88 -7.64 -4.81
N TYR A 67 -11.36 -7.02 -5.88
CA TYR A 67 -10.93 -7.69 -7.12
C TYR A 67 -9.41 -7.87 -7.23
N GLY A 68 -8.63 -7.48 -6.22
CA GLY A 68 -7.17 -7.62 -6.22
C GLY A 68 -6.44 -6.40 -5.66
N ILE A 69 -5.12 -6.40 -5.77
CA ILE A 69 -4.27 -5.28 -5.33
C ILE A 69 -4.24 -4.20 -6.41
N THR A 70 -4.35 -2.94 -6.01
CA THR A 70 -4.22 -1.77 -6.89
C THR A 70 -3.16 -0.81 -6.38
N CYS A 71 -2.49 -0.10 -7.29
CA CYS A 71 -1.59 0.99 -6.93
C CYS A 71 -2.34 2.33 -7.00
N LYS A 72 -2.72 2.87 -5.84
CA LYS A 72 -3.43 4.15 -5.73
C LYS A 72 -2.47 5.29 -5.47
N THR A 73 -2.80 6.46 -6.00
CA THR A 73 -2.01 7.67 -5.77
C THR A 73 -1.99 8.03 -4.30
N LEU A 74 -0.82 8.45 -3.82
CA LEU A 74 -0.70 9.26 -2.63
C LEU A 74 -1.23 10.66 -2.96
N LEU A 75 -1.97 11.24 -2.03
CA LEU A 75 -2.74 12.46 -2.26
C LEU A 75 -1.99 13.72 -1.86
N THR A 76 -1.12 13.59 -0.85
CA THR A 76 -0.35 14.71 -0.30
C THR A 76 1.03 14.22 0.13
N ASN A 77 1.98 15.16 0.27
CA ASN A 77 3.27 14.92 0.91
C ASN A 77 3.22 15.12 2.44
N LEU A 78 2.04 15.41 2.99
CA LEU A 78 1.85 15.64 4.42
C LEU A 78 1.79 14.30 5.14
N LYS A 79 2.65 14.15 6.15
CA LYS A 79 2.71 12.93 6.94
C LYS A 79 1.45 12.79 7.79
N CYS A 80 0.98 11.55 7.89
CA CYS A 80 -0.13 11.17 8.74
C CYS A 80 0.26 9.97 9.60
N GLN A 81 -0.40 9.82 10.75
CA GLN A 81 -0.33 8.65 11.61
C GLN A 81 -1.71 8.00 11.77
N VAL A 82 -2.77 8.81 11.76
CA VAL A 82 -4.16 8.36 11.86
C VAL A 82 -5.00 9.00 10.76
N ASP A 83 -6.15 8.40 10.46
CA ASP A 83 -7.05 8.90 9.40
C ASP A 83 -7.50 10.35 9.63
N ALA A 84 -7.62 10.77 10.89
CA ALA A 84 -7.98 12.14 11.25
C ALA A 84 -6.95 13.19 10.81
N ASP A 85 -5.70 12.81 10.52
CA ASP A 85 -4.68 13.73 10.00
C ASP A 85 -4.92 14.07 8.52
N CYS A 86 -5.70 13.25 7.82
CA CYS A 86 -5.98 13.39 6.39
C CYS A 86 -7.12 14.37 6.10
N VAL A 87 -7.04 15.56 6.70
CA VAL A 87 -8.07 16.61 6.61
C VAL A 87 -8.12 17.32 5.26
N HIS A 88 -7.04 17.24 4.48
CA HIS A 88 -6.89 17.99 3.24
C HIS A 88 -7.71 17.40 2.11
N VAL A 89 -7.88 16.07 2.05
CA VAL A 89 -8.69 15.40 1.03
C VAL A 89 -9.84 14.69 1.72
N PHE A 90 -11.06 15.09 1.39
CA PHE A 90 -12.25 14.56 2.07
C PHE A 90 -12.39 13.05 1.85
N ASN A 91 -12.74 12.31 2.91
CA ASN A 91 -12.82 10.84 2.94
C ASN A 91 -11.51 10.09 2.58
N SER A 92 -10.36 10.75 2.62
CA SER A 92 -9.08 10.05 2.54
C SER A 92 -8.71 9.42 3.89
N ALA A 93 -7.79 8.48 3.86
CA ALA A 93 -7.33 7.73 5.03
C ALA A 93 -5.81 7.70 5.07
N CYS A 94 -5.25 7.52 6.26
CA CYS A 94 -3.81 7.43 6.42
C CYS A 94 -3.33 6.03 6.04
N HIS A 95 -2.45 5.93 5.04
CA HIS A 95 -1.92 4.64 4.64
C HIS A 95 -0.85 4.17 5.64
N PRO A 96 -1.05 3.05 6.37
CA PRO A 96 -0.20 2.67 7.50
C PRO A 96 1.25 2.34 7.09
N GLY A 97 1.47 1.92 5.84
CA GLY A 97 2.82 1.65 5.34
C GLY A 97 3.55 2.87 4.76
N ALA A 98 2.82 3.90 4.33
CA ALA A 98 3.43 5.08 3.70
C ALA A 98 3.51 6.29 4.65
N GLY A 99 2.64 6.33 5.67
CA GLY A 99 2.44 7.49 6.53
C GLY A 99 2.01 8.72 5.74
N LEU A 100 1.22 8.51 4.68
CA LEU A 100 0.71 9.54 3.77
C LEU A 100 -0.74 9.21 3.41
N CYS A 101 -1.52 10.24 3.08
CA CYS A 101 -2.94 10.07 2.79
C CYS A 101 -3.18 9.45 1.41
N ALA A 102 -4.10 8.49 1.35
CA ALA A 102 -4.56 7.85 0.11
C ALA A 102 -6.07 7.60 0.18
N CYS A 103 -6.68 7.32 -0.98
CA CYS A 103 -8.08 6.90 -0.98
C CYS A 103 -8.22 5.45 -0.51
N PRO A 104 -9.11 5.15 0.45
CA PRO A 104 -9.31 3.79 0.94
C PRO A 104 -9.90 2.87 -0.14
N SER A 105 -9.96 1.57 0.18
CA SER A 105 -10.55 0.54 -0.68
C SER A 105 -11.97 0.92 -1.13
N GLY A 106 -12.32 0.64 -2.40
CA GLY A 106 -13.62 0.95 -3.00
C GLY A 106 -13.83 2.42 -3.39
N THR A 107 -12.82 3.28 -3.23
CA THR A 107 -12.91 4.71 -3.58
C THR A 107 -11.83 5.17 -4.55
N ILE A 108 -12.11 6.20 -5.32
CA ILE A 108 -11.14 6.88 -6.20
C ILE A 108 -11.05 8.36 -5.83
N TYR A 109 -9.89 8.94 -6.09
CA TYR A 109 -9.72 10.37 -5.94
C TYR A 109 -10.40 11.11 -7.10
N VAL A 110 -11.28 12.04 -6.76
CA VAL A 110 -11.97 12.92 -7.71
C VAL A 110 -11.47 14.34 -7.48
N ALA A 111 -10.69 14.85 -8.42
CA ALA A 111 -9.99 16.12 -8.28
C ALA A 111 -10.94 17.32 -8.12
N GLN A 112 -12.09 17.29 -8.80
CA GLN A 112 -13.12 18.33 -8.76
C GLN A 112 -13.73 18.49 -7.37
N ASP A 113 -13.87 17.37 -6.66
CA ASP A 113 -14.45 17.33 -5.31
C ASP A 113 -13.37 17.45 -4.22
N HIS A 114 -12.11 17.34 -4.61
CA HIS A 114 -10.97 17.17 -3.71
C HIS A 114 -11.26 16.09 -2.64
N ALA A 115 -11.79 14.95 -3.09
CA ALA A 115 -12.35 13.92 -2.22
C ALA A 115 -12.16 12.50 -2.78
N CYS A 116 -12.18 11.53 -1.88
CA CYS A 116 -12.32 10.12 -2.22
C CYS A 116 -13.81 9.76 -2.34
N ARG A 117 -14.21 9.28 -3.52
CA ARG A 117 -15.59 8.92 -3.87
C ARG A 117 -15.69 7.45 -4.19
N LYS A 118 -16.81 6.81 -3.85
CA LYS A 118 -17.06 5.42 -4.23
C LYS A 118 -17.04 5.29 -5.75
N LEU A 119 -16.44 4.21 -6.23
CA LEU A 119 -16.68 3.75 -7.58
C LEU A 119 -18.16 3.35 -7.65
N ILE A 120 -18.99 4.16 -8.30
CA ILE A 120 -20.32 3.70 -8.70
C ILE A 120 -20.04 2.69 -9.81
N ALA A 121 -20.19 1.40 -9.50
CA ALA A 121 -20.23 0.40 -10.55
C ALA A 121 -21.41 0.79 -11.46
N ALA A 122 -21.13 1.02 -12.74
CA ALA A 122 -22.20 1.08 -13.72
C ALA A 122 -22.85 -0.31 -13.72
N GLU A 123 -24.06 -0.38 -13.15
CA GLU A 123 -24.96 -1.52 -13.32
C GLU A 123 -25.46 -1.62 -14.76
#